data_AF-A0A0F9A6X2-F1
#
_entry.id   AF-A0A0F9A6X2-F1
#
_cell.length_a   1.000
_cell.length_b   1.000
_cell.length_c   1.000
_cell.angle_alpha   90.00
_cell.angle_beta   90.00
_cell.angle_gamma   90.00
#
_symmetry.space_group_name_H-M   'P 1'
#
loop_
_entity.id
_entity.type
_entity.pdbx_description
1 polymer ?
#
loop_
_entity_poly.entity_id
_entity_poly.type
_entity_poly.pdbx_seq_one_letter_code
_entity_poly.pdbx_strand_id
1 'polypeptide(L)'
;MGLYINMDGMSSTGKTKFINDNVEDARFQPPPHSEEAFDRIIADEYIPVCVVGNPTFDAAGLAYSWSEVQAFSRPDDPRLRVWLVVPINWALEHSPHLAEMLP
;
A
#
# COMPACT_ATOMS: atom_id res chain seq x y z
N MET A 1 11.99 -3.97 6.03
CA MET A 1 12.58 -3.47 4.76
C MET A 1 11.38 -3.38 3.85
N GLY A 2 10.86 -2.18 3.55
CA GLY A 2 9.55 -2.06 2.91
C GLY A 2 9.54 -2.60 1.48
N LEU A 3 8.46 -3.29 1.08
CA LEU A 3 8.21 -3.66 -0.30
C LEU A 3 7.54 -2.50 -1.03
N TYR A 4 8.09 -2.08 -2.16
CA TYR A 4 7.57 -0.97 -2.94
C TYR A 4 7.02 -1.45 -4.28
N ILE A 5 5.89 -0.86 -4.69
CA ILE A 5 5.38 -1.03 -6.05
C ILE A 5 6.19 -0.10 -6.95
N ASN A 6 6.94 -0.67 -7.89
CA ASN A 6 7.67 0.14 -8.85
C ASN A 6 6.71 0.77 -9.85
N MET A 7 6.63 2.10 -9.83
CA MET A 7 5.83 2.92 -10.76
C MET A 7 6.72 4.07 -11.19
N ASP A 8 7.48 3.89 -12.26
CA ASP A 8 8.46 4.87 -12.72
C ASP A 8 7.79 6.17 -13.20
N GLY A 9 8.37 7.33 -12.82
CA GLY A 9 8.07 8.64 -13.43
C GLY A 9 6.77 9.36 -13.03
N MET A 10 6.04 8.90 -12.00
CA MET A 10 4.75 9.50 -11.58
C MET A 10 4.80 10.18 -10.19
N SER A 11 4.04 11.27 -10.01
CA SER A 11 3.85 12.02 -8.73
C SER A 11 2.80 11.39 -7.80
N SER A 12 2.60 11.94 -6.59
CA SER A 12 1.66 11.47 -5.50
C SER A 12 0.25 11.22 -5.96
N THR A 13 -0.31 12.26 -6.53
CA THR A 13 -1.61 12.23 -7.17
C THR A 13 -1.60 11.33 -8.41
N GLY A 14 -0.47 11.22 -9.12
CA GLY A 14 -0.30 10.34 -10.27
C GLY A 14 -0.33 8.85 -9.93
N LYS A 15 0.44 8.39 -8.94
CA LYS A 15 0.50 6.98 -8.51
C LYS A 15 -0.78 6.52 -7.84
N THR A 16 -1.34 7.37 -6.98
CA THR A 16 -2.64 7.12 -6.37
C THR A 16 -3.72 6.97 -7.44
N LYS A 17 -3.76 7.89 -8.42
CA LYS A 17 -4.71 7.83 -9.54
C LYS A 17 -4.45 6.61 -10.43
N PHE A 18 -3.19 6.30 -10.72
CA PHE A 18 -2.84 5.14 -11.53
C PHE A 18 -3.35 3.85 -10.90
N ILE A 19 -3.07 3.62 -9.61
CA ILE A 19 -3.56 2.42 -8.91
C ILE A 19 -5.09 2.37 -8.98
N ASN A 20 -5.77 3.46 -8.64
CA ASN A 20 -7.23 3.52 -8.66
C ASN A 20 -7.84 3.28 -10.05
N ASP A 21 -7.20 3.74 -11.12
CA ASP A 21 -7.75 3.68 -12.48
C ASP A 21 -7.39 2.38 -13.22
N ASN A 22 -6.32 1.69 -12.82
CA ASN A 22 -5.75 0.56 -13.57
C ASN A 22 -5.73 -0.76 -12.79
N VAL A 23 -5.98 -0.74 -11.48
CA VAL A 23 -6.08 -1.96 -10.67
C VAL A 23 -7.56 -2.24 -10.44
N GLU A 24 -8.04 -3.30 -11.06
CA GLU A 24 -9.40 -3.78 -10.84
C GLU A 24 -9.61 -4.05 -9.36
N ASP A 25 -10.77 -3.64 -8.84
CA ASP A 25 -11.13 -3.73 -7.41
C ASP A 25 -10.24 -2.98 -6.41
N ALA A 26 -9.31 -2.11 -6.85
CA ALA A 26 -8.62 -1.22 -5.93
C ALA A 26 -9.60 -0.22 -5.28
N ARG A 27 -9.44 -0.01 -3.96
CA ARG A 27 -10.37 0.82 -3.18
C ARG A 27 -9.62 1.77 -2.28
N PHE A 28 -10.05 3.03 -2.24
CA PHE A 28 -9.64 3.96 -1.21
C PHE A 28 -10.19 3.52 0.13
N GLN A 29 -9.33 3.45 1.13
CA GLN A 29 -9.73 3.20 2.50
C GLN A 29 -8.72 3.81 3.47
N PRO A 30 -9.14 4.22 4.67
CA PRO A 30 -8.20 4.59 5.72
C PRO A 30 -7.26 3.43 6.05
N PRO A 31 -6.09 3.69 6.66
CA PRO A 31 -5.25 2.62 7.19
C PRO A 31 -6.05 1.75 8.16
N PRO A 32 -5.77 0.44 8.23
CA PRO A 32 -6.31 -0.40 9.29
C PRO A 32 -5.94 0.19 10.66
N HIS A 33 -6.89 0.16 11.60
CA HIS A 33 -6.73 0.77 12.93
C HIS A 33 -6.38 -0.24 14.04
N SER A 34 -6.37 -1.53 13.71
CA SER A 34 -5.93 -2.62 14.58
C SER A 34 -5.35 -3.78 13.76
N GLU A 35 -4.62 -4.67 14.42
CA GLU A 35 -4.08 -5.90 13.82
C GLU A 35 -5.21 -6.81 13.30
N GLU A 36 -6.32 -6.92 14.04
CA GLU A 36 -7.47 -7.72 13.59
C GLU A 36 -8.16 -7.11 12.36
N ALA A 37 -8.13 -5.78 12.21
CA ALA A 37 -8.63 -5.12 11.01
C ALA A 37 -7.71 -5.36 9.81
N PHE A 38 -6.40 -5.38 10.05
CA PHE A 38 -5.41 -5.76 9.04
C PHE A 38 -5.59 -7.22 8.60
N ASP A 39 -5.70 -8.16 9.54
CA ASP A 39 -5.86 -9.59 9.23
C ASP A 39 -7.12 -9.86 8.43
N ARG A 40 -8.23 -9.16 8.72
CA ARG A 40 -9.46 -9.26 7.92
C ARG A 40 -9.26 -8.82 6.48
N ILE A 41 -8.50 -7.75 6.24
CA ILE A 41 -8.21 -7.28 4.87
C ILE A 41 -7.42 -8.34 4.11
N ILE A 42 -6.42 -8.96 4.75
CA ILE A 42 -5.63 -10.04 4.14
C ILE A 42 -6.50 -11.28 3.88
N ALA A 43 -7.36 -11.64 4.83
CA ALA A 43 -8.29 -12.77 4.70
C ALA A 43 -9.34 -12.56 3.58
N ASP A 44 -9.70 -11.31 3.30
CA ASP A 44 -10.58 -10.94 2.18
C ASP A 44 -9.83 -10.87 0.83
N GLU A 45 -8.58 -11.34 0.78
CA GLU A 45 -7.69 -11.36 -0.39
C GLU A 45 -7.23 -9.97 -0.89
N TYR A 46 -7.13 -8.99 0.02
CA TYR A 46 -6.61 -7.65 -0.26
C TYR A 46 -5.34 -7.35 0.53
N ILE A 47 -4.52 -6.40 0.05
CA ILE A 47 -3.36 -5.88 0.78
C ILE A 47 -3.41 -4.35 0.86
N PRO A 48 -3.17 -3.74 2.05
CA PRO A 48 -3.08 -2.30 2.16
C PRO A 48 -1.85 -1.74 1.44
N VAL A 49 -2.06 -0.64 0.72
CA VAL A 49 -1.01 0.13 0.06
C VAL A 49 -1.01 1.55 0.62
N CYS A 50 0.15 2.03 1.02
CA CYS A 50 0.36 3.43 1.42
C CYS A 50 1.17 4.15 0.34
N VAL A 51 0.55 5.14 -0.29
CA VAL A 51 1.22 6.05 -1.22
C VAL A 51 1.66 7.29 -0.45
N VAL A 52 2.97 7.45 -0.30
CA VAL A 52 3.61 8.60 0.35
C VAL A 52 4.07 9.58 -0.71
N GLY A 53 3.55 10.80 -0.62
CA GLY A 53 4.00 11.92 -1.44
C GLY A 53 5.32 12.48 -0.94
N ASN A 54 6.37 12.44 -1.79
CA ASN A 54 7.61 13.19 -1.54
C ASN A 54 7.73 14.36 -2.53
N PRO A 55 8.57 15.37 -2.25
CA PRO A 55 8.71 16.54 -3.13
C PRO A 55 9.21 16.22 -4.55
N THR A 56 10.03 15.18 -4.71
CA THR A 56 10.73 14.86 -5.96
C THR A 56 10.28 13.57 -6.61
N PHE A 57 9.69 12.67 -5.84
CA PHE A 57 9.19 11.39 -6.29
C PHE A 57 8.16 10.89 -5.31
N ASP A 58 7.70 9.70 -5.56
CA ASP A 58 6.50 9.21 -4.98
C ASP A 58 6.64 7.73 -4.68
N ALA A 59 6.24 7.29 -3.50
CA ALA A 59 6.54 5.93 -3.04
C ALA A 59 5.26 5.22 -2.63
N ALA A 60 4.95 4.10 -3.28
CA ALA A 60 3.86 3.22 -2.88
C ALA A 60 4.44 2.00 -2.16
N GLY A 61 4.15 1.87 -0.87
CA GLY A 61 4.57 0.76 -0.02
C GLY A 61 3.44 -0.24 0.20
N LEU A 62 3.73 -1.53 0.05
CA LEU A 62 2.83 -2.62 0.43
C LEU A 62 2.97 -2.90 1.92
N ALA A 63 1.88 -2.79 2.68
CA ALA A 63 1.89 -3.15 4.09
C ALA A 63 1.52 -4.63 4.23
N TYR A 64 2.53 -5.50 4.25
CA TYR A 64 2.35 -6.96 4.36
C TYR A 64 2.31 -7.45 5.81
N SER A 65 2.45 -6.55 6.78
CA SER A 65 2.30 -6.84 8.20
C SER A 65 1.72 -5.62 8.93
N TRP A 66 1.15 -5.85 10.12
CA TRP A 66 0.69 -4.76 10.98
C TRP A 66 1.81 -3.77 11.33
N SER A 67 3.05 -4.25 11.46
CA SER A 67 4.22 -3.40 11.74
C SER A 67 4.52 -2.40 10.62
N GLU A 68 4.34 -2.79 9.35
CA GLU A 68 4.46 -1.87 8.21
C GLU A 68 3.31 -0.87 8.19
N VAL A 69 2.08 -1.28 8.55
CA VAL A 69 0.95 -0.35 8.69
C VAL A 69 1.26 0.74 9.71
N GLN A 70 1.82 0.36 10.86
CA GLN A 70 2.24 1.30 11.90
C GLN A 70 3.38 2.20 11.41
N ALA A 71 4.39 1.64 10.75
CA ALA A 71 5.51 2.40 10.19
C ALA A 71 5.04 3.46 9.19
N PHE A 72 4.09 3.10 8.32
CA PHE A 72 3.47 3.99 7.33
C PHE A 72 2.38 4.89 7.90
N SER A 73 1.98 4.75 9.17
CA SER A 73 0.96 5.59 9.83
C SER A 73 1.55 6.49 10.92
N ARG A 74 2.87 6.52 11.04
CA ARG A 74 3.62 7.37 11.97
C ARG A 74 3.18 8.85 11.90
N PRO A 75 2.73 9.46 13.03
CA PRO A 75 2.24 10.83 13.06
C PRO A 75 3.34 11.90 13.06
N ASP A 76 4.58 11.51 13.34
CA ASP A 76 5.76 12.37 13.34
C ASP A 76 6.31 12.65 11.93
N ASP A 77 5.76 12.00 10.91
CA ASP A 77 6.12 12.20 9.52
C ASP A 77 5.12 13.17 8.84
N PRO A 78 5.57 14.37 8.40
CA PRO A 78 4.69 15.39 7.83
C PRO A 78 4.27 15.10 6.38
N ARG A 79 4.80 14.03 5.76
CA ARG A 79 4.50 13.70 4.36
C ARG A 79 3.02 13.33 4.19
N LEU A 80 2.42 13.80 3.11
CA LEU A 80 1.05 13.42 2.74
C LEU A 80 1.01 11.94 2.36
N ARG A 81 -0.01 11.24 2.86
CA ARG A 81 -0.20 9.81 2.66
C ARG A 81 -1.60 9.53 2.16
N VAL A 82 -1.70 8.64 1.18
CA VAL A 82 -2.97 8.12 0.70
C VAL A 82 -2.97 6.61 0.88
N TRP A 83 -4.05 6.09 1.45
CA TRP A 83 -4.21 4.68 1.72
C TRP A 83 -5.22 4.07 0.76
N LEU A 84 -4.88 2.88 0.29
CA LEU A 84 -5.65 2.08 -0.65
C LEU A 84 -5.60 0.63 -0.16
N VAL A 85 -6.48 -0.20 -0.70
CA VAL A 85 -6.23 -1.64 -0.83
C VAL A 85 -6.23 -2.03 -2.29
N VAL A 86 -5.45 -3.06 -2.59
CA VAL A 86 -5.41 -3.72 -3.89
C VAL A 86 -5.58 -5.23 -3.68
N PRO A 87 -6.10 -5.97 -4.67
CA PRO A 87 -6.10 -7.42 -4.64
C PRO A 87 -4.70 -8.02 -4.42
N ILE A 88 -4.59 -9.06 -3.59
CA ILE A 88 -3.31 -9.72 -3.27
C ILE A 88 -2.65 -10.30 -4.52
N ASN A 89 -3.42 -10.89 -5.44
CA ASN A 89 -2.91 -11.44 -6.69
C ASN A 89 -2.18 -10.38 -7.54
N TRP A 90 -2.77 -9.19 -7.69
CA TRP A 90 -2.14 -8.08 -8.39
C TRP A 90 -0.86 -7.63 -7.69
N ALA A 91 -0.86 -7.57 -6.35
CA ALA A 91 0.33 -7.21 -5.58
C ALA A 91 1.45 -8.26 -5.72
N LEU A 92 1.12 -9.55 -5.79
CA LEU A 92 2.07 -10.65 -6.02
C LEU A 92 2.69 -10.58 -7.42
N GLU A 93 1.91 -10.23 -8.45
CA GLU A 93 2.43 -10.06 -9.82
C GLU A 93 3.48 -8.95 -9.89
N HIS A 94 3.28 -7.86 -9.13
CA HIS A 94 4.16 -6.69 -9.15
C HIS A 94 5.24 -6.72 -8.07
N SER A 95 5.11 -7.61 -7.09
CA SER A 95 6.08 -7.83 -6.03
C SER A 95 6.09 -9.32 -5.64
N PRO A 96 6.74 -10.20 -6.42
CA PRO A 96 6.71 -11.65 -6.17
C PRO A 96 7.24 -12.06 -4.79
N HIS A 97 8.16 -11.28 -4.23
CA HIS A 97 8.69 -11.49 -2.87
C HIS A 97 7.64 -11.33 -1.76
N LEU A 98 6.50 -10.69 -2.04
CA LEU A 98 5.39 -10.60 -1.11
C LEU A 98 4.87 -11.99 -0.70
N ALA A 99 4.95 -12.99 -1.59
CA ALA A 99 4.53 -14.37 -1.29
C ALA A 99 5.24 -14.97 -0.08
N GLU A 100 6.49 -14.57 0.17
CA GLU A 100 7.31 -15.07 1.28
C GLU A 100 7.06 -14.30 2.59
N MET A 101 6.35 -13.16 2.51
CA MET A 101 6.15 -12.24 3.62
C MET A 101 4.71 -12.20 4.13
N LEU A 102 3.75 -12.68 3.34
CA LEU A 102 2.36 -12.83 3.78
C LEU A 102 2.25 -13.93 4.84
N PRO A 103 1.43 -13.73 5.89
CA PRO A 103 1.22 -14.72 6.94
C PRO A 103 0.49 -15.99 6.47
#